data_AF-A0A2N3W6Z2-F1
#
_entry.id   AF-A0A2N3W6Z2-F1
#
_cell.length_a   1.000
_cell.length_b   1.000
_cell.length_c   1.000
_cell.angle_alpha   90.00
_cell.angle_beta   90.00
_cell.angle_gamma   90.00
#
_symmetry.space_group_name_H-M   'P 1'
#
loop_
_entity.id
_entity.type
_entity.pdbx_description
1 polymer ?
#
loop_
_entity_poly.entity_id
_entity_poly.type
_entity_poly.pdbx_seq_one_letter_code
_entity_poly.pdbx_strand_id
1 'polypeptide(L)'
;MSTARQLLRVRVTAKDAETLRALLREARPDVGGRPRQGEDGTVSIEAYASPEEAEALEREGVVVTIVEDATATGRARQAEVGEGDRFAPDDAVPHGLALKVKDA
;
A
#
# COMPACT_ATOMS: atom_id res chain seq x y z
N MET A 1 -7.32 21.34 -9.05
CA MET A 1 -7.96 20.20 -8.37
C MET A 1 -7.43 18.94 -9.03
N SER A 2 -6.57 18.17 -8.36
CA SER A 2 -6.14 16.86 -8.88
C SER A 2 -7.35 15.93 -8.81
N THR A 3 -7.73 15.31 -9.92
CA THR A 3 -8.66 14.18 -9.92
C THR A 3 -7.98 13.04 -9.17
N ALA A 4 -8.31 12.88 -7.88
CA ALA A 4 -7.77 11.80 -7.07
C ALA A 4 -8.20 10.47 -7.69
N ARG A 5 -7.28 9.80 -8.40
CA ARG A 5 -7.51 8.46 -8.93
C ARG A 5 -7.77 7.52 -7.76
N GLN A 6 -8.83 6.73 -7.89
CA GLN A 6 -9.12 5.65 -6.96
C GLN A 6 -7.96 4.64 -7.00
N LEU A 7 -7.52 4.25 -5.82
CA LEU A 7 -6.39 3.36 -5.61
C LEU A 7 -6.88 2.20 -4.76
N LEU A 8 -6.84 1.01 -5.32
CA LEU A 8 -7.27 -0.23 -4.69
C LEU A 8 -6.05 -0.93 -4.11
N ARG A 9 -6.19 -1.50 -2.91
CA ARG A 9 -5.28 -2.55 -2.45
C ARG A 9 -5.86 -3.88 -2.93
N VAL A 10 -5.11 -4.59 -3.76
CA VAL A 10 -5.51 -5.88 -4.30
C VAL A 10 -4.56 -6.98 -3.85
N ARG A 11 -5.06 -8.20 -3.76
CA ARG A 11 -4.27 -9.41 -3.60
C ARG A 11 -4.21 -10.10 -4.96
N VAL A 12 -3.00 -10.24 -5.48
CA VAL A 12 -2.70 -10.96 -6.71
C VAL A 12 -2.23 -12.34 -6.33
N THR A 13 -2.93 -13.38 -6.78
CA THR A 13 -2.61 -14.78 -6.51
C THR A 13 -2.32 -15.50 -7.83
N ALA A 14 -1.09 -15.94 -8.01
CA ALA A 14 -0.69 -16.75 -9.15
C ALA A 14 -0.72 -18.24 -8.80
N LYS A 15 -0.93 -19.10 -9.80
CA LYS A 15 -0.92 -20.57 -9.65
C LYS A 15 0.42 -21.13 -9.14
N ASP A 16 1.53 -20.43 -9.41
CA ASP A 16 2.87 -20.80 -8.98
C ASP A 16 3.83 -19.60 -8.96
N ALA A 17 5.05 -19.82 -8.44
CA ALA A 17 6.07 -18.78 -8.32
C ALA A 17 6.61 -18.28 -9.67
N GLU A 18 6.62 -19.13 -10.71
CA GLU A 18 7.09 -18.75 -12.04
C GLU A 18 6.13 -17.77 -12.69
N THR A 19 4.84 -18.09 -12.63
CA THR A 19 3.73 -17.26 -13.11
C THR A 19 3.75 -15.89 -12.42
N LEU A 20 3.92 -15.85 -11.09
CA LEU A 20 4.02 -14.58 -10.37
C LEU A 20 5.24 -13.77 -10.82
N ARG A 21 6.41 -14.40 -10.98
CA ARG A 21 7.63 -13.70 -11.43
C ARG A 21 7.48 -13.14 -12.84
N ALA A 22 6.83 -13.87 -13.75
CA ALA A 22 6.56 -13.40 -15.10
C ALA A 22 5.66 -12.16 -15.07
N LEU A 23 4.55 -12.22 -14.33
CA LEU A 23 3.64 -11.09 -14.14
C LEU A 23 4.36 -9.84 -13.60
N LEU A 24 5.16 -10.00 -12.54
CA LEU A 24 5.86 -8.86 -11.92
C LEU A 24 6.91 -8.22 -12.84
N ARG A 25 7.53 -9.00 -13.73
CA ARG A 25 8.50 -8.45 -14.71
C ARG A 25 7.82 -7.67 -15.83
N GLU A 26 6.67 -8.17 -16.27
CA GLU A 26 5.91 -7.61 -17.39
C GLU A 26 5.10 -6.38 -16.97
N ALA A 27 4.21 -6.55 -15.99
CA ALA A 27 3.26 -5.52 -15.58
C ALA A 27 3.84 -4.51 -14.58
N ARG A 28 4.85 -4.92 -13.81
CA ARG A 28 5.52 -4.08 -12.78
C ARG A 28 4.55 -3.30 -11.87
N PRO A 29 3.54 -3.95 -11.25
CA PRO A 29 2.63 -3.26 -10.36
C PRO A 29 3.36 -2.74 -9.11
N ASP A 30 2.79 -1.71 -8.47
CA ASP A 30 3.28 -1.23 -7.18
C ASP A 30 2.94 -2.26 -6.09
N VAL A 31 3.94 -2.96 -5.56
CA VAL A 31 3.76 -4.10 -4.66
C VAL A 31 4.14 -3.77 -3.22
N GLY A 32 3.33 -4.26 -2.29
CA GLY A 32 3.55 -4.16 -0.85
C GLY A 32 3.93 -5.51 -0.22
N GLY A 33 4.92 -5.48 0.66
CA GLY A 33 5.26 -6.64 1.50
C GLY A 33 6.02 -7.75 0.78
N ARG A 34 5.94 -8.97 1.31
CA ARG A 34 6.61 -10.17 0.78
C ARG A 34 5.57 -11.14 0.19
N PRO A 35 5.92 -11.89 -0.87
CA PRO A 35 5.06 -12.96 -1.36
C PRO A 35 4.73 -13.99 -0.27
N ARG A 36 3.50 -14.51 -0.28
CA ARG A 36 3.05 -15.61 0.58
C ARG A 36 2.72 -16.84 -0.27
N GLN A 37 3.27 -17.99 0.11
CA GLN A 37 3.02 -19.25 -0.58
C GLN A 37 1.86 -20.00 0.10
N GLY A 38 0.90 -20.48 -0.70
CA GLY A 38 -0.17 -21.37 -0.27
C GLY A 38 0.28 -22.84 -0.23
N GLU A 39 -0.45 -23.66 0.52
CA GLU A 39 -0.18 -25.10 0.64
C GLU A 39 -0.38 -25.86 -0.68
N ASP A 40 -1.21 -25.32 -1.56
CA ASP A 40 -1.51 -25.81 -2.90
C ASP A 40 -0.47 -25.38 -3.96
N GLY A 41 0.60 -24.69 -3.54
CA GLY A 41 1.65 -24.21 -4.43
C GLY A 41 1.38 -22.82 -5.03
N THR A 42 0.21 -22.23 -4.79
CA THR A 42 -0.10 -20.87 -5.22
C THR A 42 0.81 -19.84 -4.53
N VAL A 43 0.98 -18.68 -5.15
CA VAL A 43 1.79 -17.59 -4.58
C VAL A 43 1.05 -16.28 -4.71
N SER A 44 0.89 -15.58 -3.59
CA SER A 44 0.18 -14.31 -3.52
C SER A 44 1.05 -13.14 -3.09
N ILE A 45 0.75 -11.94 -3.60
CA ILE A 45 1.35 -10.67 -3.18
C ILE A 45 0.28 -9.57 -3.15
N GLU A 46 0.47 -8.55 -2.32
CA GLU A 46 -0.40 -7.38 -2.31
C GLU A 46 0.15 -6.30 -3.24
N ALA A 47 -0.74 -5.64 -3.98
CA ALA A 47 -0.42 -4.57 -4.90
C ALA A 47 -1.39 -3.40 -4.75
N TYR A 48 -0.94 -2.22 -5.14
CA TYR A 48 -1.70 -0.99 -5.20
C TYR A 48 -1.86 -0.60 -6.67
N ALA A 49 -3.10 -0.43 -7.10
CA ALA A 49 -3.43 -0.25 -8.51
C ALA A 49 -4.70 0.58 -8.68
N SER A 50 -4.82 1.29 -9.80
CA SER A 50 -6.14 1.78 -10.25
C SER A 50 -7.08 0.60 -10.57
N PRO A 51 -8.40 0.83 -10.66
CA PRO A 51 -9.33 -0.22 -11.11
C PRO A 51 -8.94 -0.83 -12.47
N GLU A 52 -8.48 -0.01 -13.41
CA GLU A 52 -8.06 -0.44 -14.76
C GLU A 52 -6.77 -1.28 -14.71
N GLU A 53 -5.82 -0.87 -13.88
CA GLU A 53 -4.57 -1.61 -13.67
C GLU A 53 -4.84 -2.95 -12.96
N ALA A 54 -5.77 -2.99 -12.00
CA ALA A 54 -6.16 -4.21 -11.31
C ALA A 54 -6.81 -5.23 -12.27
N GLU A 55 -7.68 -4.77 -13.17
CA GLU A 55 -8.27 -5.61 -14.22
C GLU A 55 -7.20 -6.14 -15.18
N ALA A 56 -6.23 -5.31 -15.58
CA ALA A 56 -5.13 -5.71 -16.47
C ALA A 56 -4.15 -6.75 -15.86
N LEU A 57 -4.17 -6.92 -14.53
CA LEU A 57 -3.40 -7.96 -13.86
C LEU A 57 -4.07 -9.34 -13.95
N GLU A 58 -5.40 -9.41 -14.13
CA GLU A 58 -6.11 -10.66 -14.33
C GLU A 58 -5.74 -11.31 -15.67
N ARG A 59 -5.30 -12.57 -15.61
CA ARG A 59 -4.90 -13.35 -16.78
C ARG A 59 -4.87 -14.83 -16.43
N GLU A 60 -4.63 -15.69 -17.41
CA GLU A 60 -4.53 -17.13 -17.17
C GLU A 60 -3.50 -17.46 -16.08
N GLY A 61 -3.93 -18.21 -15.06
CA GLY A 61 -3.09 -18.58 -13.91
C GLY A 61 -2.87 -17.46 -12.88
N VAL A 62 -3.56 -16.31 -12.99
CA VAL A 62 -3.51 -15.20 -12.03
C VAL A 62 -4.92 -14.74 -11.69
N VAL A 63 -5.25 -14.72 -10.40
CA VAL A 63 -6.50 -14.17 -9.87
C VAL A 63 -6.20 -12.91 -9.08
N VAL A 64 -6.99 -11.86 -9.30
CA VAL A 64 -6.92 -10.62 -8.54
C VAL A 64 -8.13 -10.53 -7.62
N THR A 65 -7.91 -10.18 -6.36
CA THR A 65 -8.98 -9.98 -5.37
C THR A 65 -8.83 -8.61 -4.75
N ILE A 66 -9.85 -7.77 -4.85
CA ILE A 66 -9.87 -6.47 -4.19
C ILE A 66 -9.94 -6.70 -2.68
N VAL A 67 -8.95 -6.16 -1.95
CA VAL A 67 -8.88 -6.21 -0.49
C VAL A 67 -9.57 -4.99 0.12
N GLU A 68 -9.31 -3.80 -0.41
CA GLU A 68 -9.97 -2.55 -0.01
C GLU A 68 -9.80 -1.43 -1.04
N ASP A 69 -10.64 -0.38 -0.93
CA ASP A 69 -10.38 0.93 -1.52
C ASP A 69 -9.44 1.71 -0.60
N ALA A 70 -8.15 1.70 -0.92
CA ALA A 70 -7.11 2.33 -0.12
C ALA A 70 -7.26 3.86 -0.09
N THR A 71 -7.82 4.47 -1.15
CA THR A 71 -8.10 5.91 -1.17
C THR A 71 -9.22 6.26 -0.18
N ALA A 72 -10.31 5.50 -0.17
CA ALA A 72 -11.42 5.71 0.77
C ALA A 72 -10.97 5.48 2.22
N THR A 73 -10.24 4.38 2.48
CA THR A 73 -9.65 4.10 3.79
C THR A 73 -8.71 5.25 4.22
N GLY A 74 -7.81 5.69 3.33
CA GLY A 74 -6.88 6.78 3.63
C GLY A 74 -7.57 8.09 4.00
N ARG A 75 -8.62 8.49 3.27
CA ARG A 75 -9.41 9.69 3.58
C ARG A 75 -10.14 9.56 4.92
N ALA A 76 -10.72 8.40 5.21
CA ALA A 76 -11.37 8.15 6.50
C ALA A 76 -10.38 8.31 7.67
N ARG A 77 -9.15 7.78 7.52
CA ARG A 77 -8.09 7.92 8.53
C ARG A 77 -7.56 9.34 8.65
N GLN A 78 -7.47 10.08 7.56
CA GLN A 78 -7.08 11.50 7.61
C GLN A 78 -8.09 12.34 8.39
N ALA A 79 -9.39 12.00 8.32
CA ALA A 79 -10.42 12.67 9.12
C ALA A 79 -10.33 12.38 10.63
N GLU A 80 -9.60 11.34 11.04
CA GLU A 80 -9.31 11.06 12.46
C GLU A 80 -8.19 11.98 13.00
N VAL A 81 -7.39 12.62 12.13
CA VAL A 81 -6.32 13.54 12.54
C VAL A 81 -6.94 14.88 12.88
N GLY A 82 -6.77 15.32 14.13
CA GLY A 82 -7.24 16.64 14.57
C GLY A 82 -6.63 17.77 13.73
N GLU A 83 -7.43 18.79 13.42
CA GLU A 83 -7.02 19.96 12.61
C GLU A 83 -6.05 20.90 13.33
N GLY A 84 -5.79 20.67 14.62
CA GLY A 84 -4.95 21.52 15.45
C GLY A 84 -3.46 21.28 15.21
N ASP A 85 -2.71 22.36 15.05
CA ASP A 85 -1.26 22.33 15.17
C ASP A 85 -0.88 22.30 16.65
N ARG A 86 -0.24 21.21 17.10
CA ARG A 86 0.24 21.05 18.49
C ARG A 86 1.29 22.11 18.85
N PHE A 87 1.85 22.80 17.87
CA PHE A 87 2.83 23.87 17.99
C PHE A 87 2.26 25.25 17.61
N ALA A 88 0.93 25.38 17.50
CA ALA A 88 0.25 26.63 17.14
C ALA A 88 0.52 27.84 18.06
N PRO A 89 0.89 27.73 19.35
CA PRO A 89 1.29 28.91 20.10
C PRO A 89 2.57 29.51 19.49
N ASP A 90 2.57 30.81 19.17
CA ASP A 90 3.72 31.52 18.57
C ASP A 90 5.02 31.39 19.40
N ASP A 91 4.90 31.05 20.68
CA ASP A 91 5.96 30.83 21.66
C ASP A 91 6.32 29.35 21.90
N ALA A 92 5.61 28.40 21.28
CA ALA A 92 5.89 26.97 21.37
C ALA A 92 7.01 26.54 20.38
N VAL A 93 8.16 27.21 20.44
CA VAL A 93 9.36 26.75 19.74
C VAL A 93 9.89 25.51 20.46
N PRO A 94 10.02 24.34 19.79
CA PRO A 94 10.67 23.19 20.41
C PRO A 94 12.11 23.54 20.78
N HIS A 95 12.40 23.65 22.08
CA HIS A 95 13.74 23.94 22.57
C HIS A 95 14.50 22.65 22.84
N GLY A 96 15.67 22.48 22.21
CA GLY A 96 16.58 21.36 22.40
C GLY A 96 17.19 20.85 21.09
N LEU A 97 18.44 20.41 21.11
CA LEU A 97 19.17 19.95 19.92
C LEU A 97 18.78 18.53 19.44
N ALA A 98 17.69 17.96 19.96
CA ALA A 98 17.33 16.55 19.77
C ALA A 98 18.50 15.56 20.01
N LEU A 99 19.43 15.93 20.90
CA LEU A 99 20.54 15.07 21.27
C LEU A 99 20.01 13.96 22.20
N LYS A 100 20.15 12.70 21.76
CA LYS A 100 19.90 11.56 22.64
C LYS A 100 20.94 11.56 23.75
N VAL A 101 20.52 11.87 24.97
CA VAL A 101 21.34 11.65 26.14
C VAL A 101 21.46 10.14 26.33
N LYS A 102 22.69 9.62 26.40
CA LYS A 102 22.93 8.24 26.84
C LYS A 102 22.97 8.26 28.36
N ASP A 103 22.10 7.49 29.01
CA ASP A 103 22.15 7.31 30.45
C ASP A 103 23.50 6.72 30.86
N ALA A 104 24.07 7.26 31.95
CA ALA A 104 25.34 6.83 32.55
C ALA A 104 25.09 5.82 33.67
#